data_AF-A0A6J1TZ56-F1
#
_entry.id   AF-A0A6J1TZ56-F1
#
_cell.length_a   1.000
_cell.length_b   1.000
_cell.length_c   1.000
_cell.angle_alpha   90.00
_cell.angle_beta   90.00
_cell.angle_gamma   90.00
#
_symmetry.space_group_name_H-M   'P 1'
#
loop_
_entity.id
_entity.type
_entity.pdbx_description
1 polymer ?
#
loop_
_entity_poly.entity_id
_entity_poly.type
_entity_poly.pdbx_seq_one_letter_code
_entity_poly.pdbx_strand_id
1 'polypeptide(L)'
;MEFVLKHKEFCHLREVSMFPNTVNPHKEDSLKLVIAMIEQVMALHDNLRWFHIGCDEVYYLGEGEESKEWLQQEENTIEKLCLAHMKAVASHIVSTHPTVKPIVWDDMLRRTSKETLRDSGLAQLIELMIWDYSPDLDVESKASLIEKYQKCNFSKFWFASAFKGATGVNQCLTLIGHHLKNHKQWLKVAESCPAGIVRGITLTGWQRYDHFSVLCELLPVGIPSLAVCLQALKNGGYSEKVREDVEKLLGLSHLEIDSFMSDITGTFPGNEILSLVSQIAFYLKSSIDELLENNRYVTGWFSPYHRKRKKIHPIMIHHFQPDAIRLLTKWTVLTEELQTAMKKIFYTTAVEEWIEENVQPSLQRLQGTVDDLNCAVHELS
;
A
#
# COMPACT_ATOMS: atom_id res chain seq x y z
N MET A 1 13.14 -5.41 5.11
CA MET A 1 13.68 -5.69 6.47
C MET A 1 13.87 -4.44 7.35
N GLU A 2 13.33 -3.28 6.96
CA GLU A 2 13.65 -1.98 7.56
C GLU A 2 13.21 -1.83 9.01
N PHE A 3 12.09 -2.46 9.39
CA PHE A 3 11.64 -2.50 10.77
C PHE A 3 12.72 -3.01 11.74
N VAL A 4 13.45 -4.07 11.36
CA VAL A 4 14.48 -4.69 12.19
C VAL A 4 15.82 -4.00 11.99
N LEU A 5 16.25 -3.84 10.75
CA LEU A 5 17.61 -3.40 10.44
C LEU A 5 17.85 -1.91 10.72
N LYS A 6 16.81 -1.10 10.97
CA LYS A 6 16.99 0.30 11.42
C LYS A 6 17.65 0.41 12.81
N HIS A 7 17.53 -0.63 13.63
CA HIS A 7 18.05 -0.64 15.00
C HIS A 7 19.57 -0.85 15.04
N LYS A 8 20.24 -0.26 16.03
CA LYS A 8 21.72 -0.32 16.16
C LYS A 8 22.22 -1.74 16.39
N GLU A 9 21.42 -2.54 17.06
CA GLU A 9 21.68 -3.94 17.38
C GLU A 9 21.77 -4.80 16.12
N PHE A 10 21.06 -4.44 15.05
CA PHE A 10 20.97 -5.24 13.82
C PHE A 10 21.58 -4.53 12.60
N CYS A 11 22.02 -3.28 12.71
CA CYS A 11 22.51 -2.52 11.54
C CYS A 11 23.77 -3.13 10.91
N HIS A 12 24.56 -3.89 11.68
CA HIS A 12 25.72 -4.62 11.19
C HIS A 12 25.37 -5.77 10.25
N LEU A 13 24.10 -6.21 10.20
CA LEU A 13 23.59 -7.26 9.30
C LEU A 13 23.09 -6.71 7.96
N ARG A 14 23.17 -5.40 7.70
CA ARG A 14 22.72 -4.81 6.43
C ARG A 14 23.66 -5.19 5.29
N GLU A 15 23.07 -5.44 4.12
CA GLU A 15 23.79 -5.63 2.85
C GLU A 15 24.60 -4.39 2.50
N VAL A 16 23.94 -3.23 2.47
CA VAL A 16 24.57 -1.93 2.33
C VAL A 16 24.42 -1.18 3.65
N SER A 17 25.53 -0.73 4.23
CA SER A 17 25.55 -0.11 5.56
C SER A 17 24.53 1.02 5.75
N MET A 18 24.32 1.82 4.71
CA MET A 18 23.38 2.94 4.67
C MET A 18 21.90 2.50 4.59
N PHE A 19 21.60 1.34 4.01
CA PHE A 19 20.22 0.94 3.69
C PHE A 19 19.73 -0.18 4.62
N PRO A 20 18.67 0.06 5.42
CA PRO A 20 18.11 -0.95 6.31
C PRO A 20 17.13 -1.91 5.60
N ASN A 21 17.07 -1.93 4.27
CA ASN A 21 16.07 -2.70 3.53
C ASN A 21 16.41 -4.18 3.36
N THR A 22 17.70 -4.52 3.21
CA THR A 22 18.19 -5.86 2.84
C THR A 22 19.24 -6.37 3.81
N VAL A 23 19.14 -7.63 4.22
CA VAL A 23 20.17 -8.32 5.01
C VAL A 23 21.35 -8.72 4.13
N ASN A 24 22.57 -8.65 4.66
CA ASN A 24 23.75 -9.17 3.99
C ASN A 24 23.66 -10.71 3.95
N PRO A 25 23.61 -11.34 2.75
CA PRO A 25 23.41 -12.78 2.61
C PRO A 25 24.66 -13.62 2.97
N HIS A 26 25.84 -13.01 3.12
CA HIS A 26 27.09 -13.69 3.49
C HIS A 26 27.24 -13.89 5.00
N LYS A 27 26.50 -13.13 5.83
CA LYS A 27 26.58 -13.24 7.28
C LYS A 27 25.67 -14.35 7.80
N GLU A 28 26.24 -15.29 8.53
CA GLU A 28 25.48 -16.38 9.16
C GLU A 28 24.37 -15.85 10.09
N ASP A 29 24.65 -14.76 10.80
CA ASP A 29 23.70 -14.12 11.71
C ASP A 29 22.52 -13.46 10.98
N SER A 30 22.67 -13.08 9.71
CA SER A 30 21.54 -12.64 8.87
C SER A 30 20.55 -13.78 8.64
N LEU A 31 21.05 -14.98 8.32
CA LEU A 31 20.20 -16.15 8.13
C LEU A 31 19.54 -16.57 9.45
N LYS A 32 20.28 -16.56 10.56
CA LYS A 32 19.73 -16.84 11.90
C LYS A 32 18.61 -15.87 12.28
N LEU A 33 18.79 -14.57 11.99
CA LEU A 33 17.77 -13.55 12.25
C LEU A 33 16.48 -13.85 11.48
N VAL A 34 16.59 -14.11 10.17
CA VAL A 34 15.43 -14.42 9.30
C VAL A 34 14.73 -15.69 9.77
N ILE A 35 15.49 -16.76 10.07
CA ILE A 35 14.94 -18.02 10.60
C ILE A 35 14.23 -17.78 11.92
N ALA A 36 14.82 -17.03 12.86
CA ALA A 36 14.20 -16.76 14.15
C ALA A 36 12.86 -16.02 14.01
N MET A 37 12.75 -15.07 13.07
CA MET A 37 11.49 -14.39 12.77
C MET A 37 10.44 -15.35 12.20
N ILE A 38 10.84 -16.24 11.28
CA ILE A 38 9.95 -17.24 10.68
C ILE A 38 9.42 -18.18 11.76
N GLU A 39 10.30 -18.75 12.59
CA GLU A 39 9.93 -19.69 13.65
C GLU A 39 8.98 -19.04 14.68
N GLN A 40 9.16 -17.76 15.02
CA GLN A 40 8.24 -17.04 15.90
C GLN A 40 6.83 -16.94 15.31
N VAL A 41 6.70 -16.64 14.01
CA VAL A 41 5.39 -16.57 13.36
C VAL A 41 4.78 -17.96 13.23
N MET A 42 5.58 -18.97 12.84
CA MET A 42 5.11 -20.34 12.67
C MET A 42 4.63 -20.96 13.99
N ALA A 43 5.28 -20.66 15.11
CA ALA A 43 4.87 -21.11 16.44
C ALA A 43 3.48 -20.60 16.87
N LEU A 44 2.96 -19.55 16.24
CA LEU A 44 1.63 -18.99 16.52
C LEU A 44 0.52 -19.57 15.62
N HIS A 45 0.87 -20.42 14.64
CA HIS A 45 -0.07 -20.90 13.65
C HIS A 45 -0.02 -22.43 13.52
N ASP A 46 -0.92 -23.09 14.25
CA ASP A 46 -1.10 -24.53 14.13
C ASP A 46 -1.64 -24.92 12.74
N ASN A 47 -1.13 -26.02 12.17
CA ASN A 47 -1.58 -26.59 10.88
C ASN A 47 -1.33 -25.74 9.62
N LEU A 48 -0.29 -24.88 9.63
CA LEU A 48 0.19 -24.21 8.41
C LEU A 48 0.49 -25.22 7.30
N ARG A 49 0.06 -24.89 6.08
CA ARG A 49 0.40 -25.65 4.86
C ARG A 49 1.31 -24.87 3.93
N TRP A 50 1.26 -23.54 3.99
CA TRP A 50 2.08 -22.63 3.22
C TRP A 50 2.59 -21.51 4.10
N PHE A 51 3.78 -21.01 3.80
CA PHE A 51 4.37 -19.86 4.47
C PHE A 51 5.08 -18.98 3.45
N HIS A 52 4.68 -17.71 3.34
CA HIS A 52 5.29 -16.78 2.40
C HIS A 52 6.53 -16.12 3.03
N ILE A 53 7.71 -16.31 2.44
CA ILE A 53 8.99 -15.81 2.99
C ILE A 53 9.43 -14.45 2.42
N GLY A 54 8.65 -13.89 1.47
CA GLY A 54 8.92 -12.58 0.88
C GLY A 54 9.95 -12.67 -0.24
N CYS A 55 11.07 -11.97 -0.07
CA CYS A 55 12.19 -11.84 -1.01
C CYS A 55 11.87 -11.06 -2.31
N ASP A 56 10.93 -10.13 -2.25
CA ASP A 56 10.67 -9.12 -3.28
C ASP A 56 11.62 -7.91 -3.14
N GLU A 57 11.82 -7.20 -4.26
CA GLU A 57 12.33 -5.83 -4.30
C GLU A 57 13.69 -5.57 -3.60
N VAL A 58 14.59 -6.55 -3.60
CA VAL A 58 15.96 -6.41 -3.03
C VAL A 58 16.92 -5.69 -3.99
N TYR A 59 16.57 -4.44 -4.34
CA TYR A 59 17.21 -3.65 -5.40
C TYR A 59 18.71 -3.37 -5.22
N TYR A 60 19.23 -3.43 -4.00
CA TYR A 60 20.64 -3.17 -3.67
C TYR A 60 21.43 -4.44 -3.33
N LEU A 61 20.88 -5.62 -3.62
CA LEU A 61 21.61 -6.87 -3.44
C LEU A 61 22.85 -6.91 -4.34
N GLY A 62 24.02 -7.22 -3.76
CA GLY A 62 25.29 -7.23 -4.50
C GLY A 62 26.10 -5.94 -4.35
N GLU A 63 25.53 -4.91 -3.70
CA GLU A 63 26.19 -3.62 -3.53
C GLU A 63 26.99 -3.50 -2.23
N GLY A 64 26.85 -4.46 -1.30
CA GLY A 64 27.68 -4.57 -0.10
C GLY A 64 29.13 -4.90 -0.41
N GLU A 65 30.06 -4.56 0.49
CA GLU A 65 31.50 -4.82 0.32
C GLU A 65 31.78 -6.33 0.14
N GLU A 66 31.25 -7.16 1.04
CA GLU A 66 31.41 -8.63 0.98
C GLU A 66 30.80 -9.22 -0.31
N SER A 67 29.63 -8.72 -0.74
CA SER A 67 29.02 -9.19 -1.98
C SER A 67 29.77 -8.72 -3.22
N LYS A 68 30.33 -7.51 -3.23
CA LYS A 68 31.19 -7.02 -4.30
C LYS A 68 32.45 -7.87 -4.43
N GLU A 69 33.07 -8.25 -3.33
CA GLU A 69 34.22 -9.16 -3.33
C GLU A 69 33.83 -10.56 -3.84
N TRP A 70 32.68 -11.09 -3.41
CA TRP A 70 32.17 -12.37 -3.88
C TRP A 70 31.86 -12.37 -5.39
N LEU A 71 31.30 -11.27 -5.91
CA LEU A 71 30.96 -11.10 -7.33
C LEU A 71 32.19 -10.93 -8.25
N GLN A 72 33.38 -10.68 -7.71
CA GLN A 72 34.61 -10.63 -8.53
C GLN A 72 35.06 -12.00 -9.05
N GLN A 73 34.52 -13.10 -8.50
CA GLN A 73 34.81 -14.46 -8.94
C GLN A 73 33.98 -14.79 -10.19
N GLU A 74 34.61 -15.33 -11.25
CA GLU A 74 34.02 -15.43 -12.60
C GLU A 74 32.65 -16.15 -12.67
N GLU A 75 32.37 -17.07 -11.76
CA GLU A 75 31.12 -17.84 -11.77
C GLU A 75 29.98 -17.17 -11.00
N ASN A 76 30.24 -16.13 -10.22
CA ASN A 76 29.28 -15.57 -9.28
C ASN A 76 28.43 -14.47 -9.92
N THR A 77 27.13 -14.50 -9.65
CA THR A 77 26.19 -13.49 -10.14
C THR A 77 25.19 -13.10 -9.05
N ILE A 78 24.58 -11.92 -9.17
CA ILE A 78 23.56 -11.44 -8.23
C ILE A 78 22.38 -12.41 -8.16
N GLU A 79 22.00 -13.02 -9.30
CA GLU A 79 20.94 -14.03 -9.34
C GLU A 79 21.33 -15.28 -8.54
N LYS A 80 22.57 -15.77 -8.67
CA LYS A 80 23.06 -16.90 -7.87
C LYS A 80 23.07 -16.57 -6.38
N LEU A 81 23.44 -15.35 -6.00
CA LEU A 81 23.41 -14.89 -4.61
C LEU A 81 21.99 -14.89 -4.04
N CYS A 82 21.04 -14.31 -4.78
CA CYS A 82 19.63 -14.27 -4.43
C CYS A 82 19.05 -15.69 -4.26
N LEU A 83 19.29 -16.56 -5.25
CA LEU A 83 18.83 -17.95 -5.24
C LEU A 83 19.45 -18.76 -4.09
N ALA A 84 20.73 -18.55 -3.78
CA ALA A 84 21.39 -19.22 -2.67
C ALA A 84 20.75 -18.84 -1.32
N HIS A 85 20.46 -17.55 -1.11
CA HIS A 85 19.80 -17.09 0.11
C HIS A 85 18.37 -17.64 0.23
N MET A 86 17.57 -17.53 -0.84
CA MET A 86 16.21 -18.11 -0.89
C MET A 86 16.24 -19.62 -0.60
N LYS A 87 17.19 -20.35 -1.18
CA LYS A 87 17.36 -21.79 -0.97
C LYS A 87 17.73 -22.11 0.48
N ALA A 88 18.61 -21.34 1.11
CA ALA A 88 19.00 -21.56 2.50
C ALA A 88 17.79 -21.42 3.44
N VAL A 89 17.00 -20.36 3.30
CA VAL A 89 15.79 -20.14 4.09
C VAL A 89 14.74 -21.22 3.82
N ALA A 90 14.46 -21.52 2.54
CA ALA A 90 13.47 -22.53 2.17
C ALA A 90 13.87 -23.94 2.62
N SER A 91 15.16 -24.28 2.57
CA SER A 91 15.67 -25.58 3.04
C SER A 91 15.45 -25.74 4.53
N HIS A 92 15.66 -24.68 5.32
CA HIS A 92 15.39 -24.71 6.76
C HIS A 92 13.91 -25.01 7.06
N ILE A 93 12.99 -24.30 6.39
CA ILE A 93 11.55 -24.51 6.59
C ILE A 93 11.16 -25.94 6.20
N VAL A 94 11.60 -26.43 5.05
CA VAL A 94 11.27 -27.80 4.60
C VAL A 94 11.88 -28.87 5.52
N SER A 95 13.05 -28.63 6.12
CA SER A 95 13.65 -29.58 7.06
C SER A 95 12.98 -29.59 8.43
N THR A 96 12.63 -28.41 8.96
CA THR A 96 12.06 -28.25 10.31
C THR A 96 10.55 -28.47 10.31
N HIS A 97 9.87 -28.09 9.23
CA HIS A 97 8.42 -28.15 9.05
C HIS A 97 8.06 -28.83 7.72
N PRO A 98 8.23 -30.16 7.58
CA PRO A 98 8.10 -30.86 6.29
C PRO A 98 6.72 -30.77 5.62
N THR A 99 5.67 -30.42 6.38
CA THR A 99 4.30 -30.24 5.87
C THR A 99 4.04 -28.83 5.33
N VAL A 100 4.97 -27.89 5.54
CA VAL A 100 4.84 -26.49 5.13
C VAL A 100 5.59 -26.27 3.83
N LYS A 101 4.91 -25.70 2.84
CA LYS A 101 5.48 -25.32 1.55
C LYS A 101 5.81 -23.83 1.53
N PRO A 102 7.09 -23.42 1.44
CA PRO A 102 7.46 -22.02 1.30
C PRO A 102 6.93 -21.42 -0.01
N ILE A 103 6.52 -20.15 0.06
CA ILE A 103 6.14 -19.33 -1.10
C ILE A 103 7.06 -18.11 -1.17
N VAL A 104 7.48 -17.74 -2.39
CA VAL A 104 8.39 -16.61 -2.65
C VAL A 104 7.81 -15.71 -3.74
N TRP A 105 8.03 -14.40 -3.64
CA TRP A 105 7.71 -13.47 -4.72
C TRP A 105 8.59 -13.70 -5.95
N ASP A 106 8.02 -13.60 -7.14
CA ASP A 106 8.74 -13.98 -8.37
C ASP A 106 9.64 -12.88 -8.96
N ASP A 107 9.49 -11.62 -8.55
CA ASP A 107 10.05 -10.46 -9.26
C ASP A 107 11.56 -10.50 -9.42
N MET A 108 12.28 -10.93 -8.37
CA MET A 108 13.73 -11.09 -8.41
C MET A 108 14.20 -12.20 -9.36
N LEU A 109 13.32 -13.09 -9.81
CA LEU A 109 13.63 -14.25 -10.67
C LEU A 109 13.27 -14.04 -12.15
N ARG A 110 12.58 -12.95 -12.48
CA ARG A 110 12.04 -12.69 -13.83
C ARG A 110 13.14 -12.64 -14.89
N ARG A 111 14.31 -12.06 -14.56
CA ARG A 111 15.45 -11.90 -15.48
C ARG A 111 16.46 -13.04 -15.42
N THR A 112 16.37 -13.93 -14.44
CA THR A 112 17.30 -15.06 -14.30
C THR A 112 17.19 -16.04 -15.46
N SER A 113 18.31 -16.56 -15.97
CA SER A 113 18.31 -17.56 -17.04
C SER A 113 17.66 -18.87 -16.60
N LYS A 114 17.21 -19.68 -17.57
CA LYS A 114 16.55 -20.97 -17.29
C LYS A 114 17.52 -21.97 -16.67
N GLU A 115 18.77 -21.92 -17.12
CA GLU A 115 19.89 -22.74 -16.66
C GLU A 115 20.15 -22.45 -15.18
N THR A 116 20.37 -21.19 -14.82
CA THR A 116 20.62 -20.78 -13.43
C THR A 116 19.44 -21.12 -12.51
N LEU A 117 18.19 -20.94 -12.96
CA LEU A 117 17.01 -21.33 -12.18
C LEU A 117 16.96 -22.84 -11.93
N ARG A 118 17.22 -23.66 -12.96
CA ARG A 118 17.23 -25.13 -12.83
C ARG A 118 18.34 -25.61 -11.90
N ASP A 119 19.54 -25.10 -12.10
CA ASP A 119 20.73 -25.53 -11.36
C ASP A 119 20.67 -25.12 -9.88
N SER A 120 19.89 -24.10 -9.55
CA SER A 120 19.65 -23.70 -8.15
C SER A 120 19.00 -24.79 -7.31
N GLY A 121 18.17 -25.66 -7.89
CA GLY A 121 17.35 -26.62 -7.15
C GLY A 121 16.30 -25.97 -6.24
N LEU A 122 15.90 -24.72 -6.53
CA LEU A 122 14.92 -23.98 -5.73
C LEU A 122 13.49 -24.50 -5.98
N ALA A 123 13.19 -24.94 -7.20
CA ALA A 123 11.85 -25.38 -7.62
C ALA A 123 11.31 -26.59 -6.84
N GLN A 124 12.18 -27.42 -6.25
CA GLN A 124 11.78 -28.54 -5.39
C GLN A 124 11.35 -28.07 -3.99
N LEU A 125 11.84 -26.92 -3.55
CA LEU A 125 11.63 -26.41 -2.20
C LEU A 125 10.39 -25.51 -2.12
N ILE A 126 10.19 -24.61 -3.09
CA ILE A 126 9.22 -23.51 -3.02
C ILE A 126 8.09 -23.60 -4.06
N GLU A 127 7.02 -22.84 -3.84
CA GLU A 127 6.08 -22.41 -4.88
C GLU A 127 6.28 -20.90 -5.16
N LEU A 128 6.04 -20.44 -6.40
CA LEU A 128 6.21 -19.03 -6.76
C LEU A 128 4.88 -18.28 -6.67
N MET A 129 4.91 -17.06 -6.15
CA MET A 129 3.81 -16.10 -6.21
C MET A 129 4.14 -14.99 -7.21
N ILE A 130 3.37 -14.93 -8.28
CA ILE A 130 3.55 -13.96 -9.37
C ILE A 130 2.65 -12.76 -9.11
N TRP A 131 3.24 -11.58 -9.01
CA TRP A 131 2.51 -10.35 -8.71
C TRP A 131 2.63 -9.29 -9.80
N ASP A 132 1.54 -8.56 -10.01
CA ASP A 132 1.46 -7.42 -10.91
C ASP A 132 0.17 -6.68 -10.56
N TYR A 133 0.31 -5.39 -10.24
CA TYR A 133 -0.80 -4.56 -9.79
C TYR A 133 -1.32 -3.62 -10.89
N SER A 134 -0.74 -3.67 -12.10
CA SER A 134 -1.17 -2.81 -13.21
C SER A 134 -2.60 -3.14 -13.63
N PRO A 135 -3.48 -2.14 -13.83
CA PRO A 135 -4.85 -2.37 -14.29
C PRO A 135 -4.92 -2.96 -15.70
N ASP A 136 -3.86 -2.77 -16.48
CA ASP A 136 -3.67 -3.18 -17.86
C ASP A 136 -2.53 -4.21 -18.00
N LEU A 137 -2.29 -5.04 -16.97
CA LEU A 137 -1.24 -6.07 -16.99
C LEU A 137 -1.30 -6.91 -18.28
N ASP A 138 -0.12 -7.16 -18.85
CA ASP A 138 0.04 -7.91 -20.10
C ASP A 138 -0.12 -9.41 -19.86
N VAL A 139 -1.26 -9.94 -20.29
CA VAL A 139 -1.63 -11.36 -20.13
C VAL A 139 -0.67 -12.30 -20.85
N GLU A 140 -0.21 -11.94 -22.05
CA GLU A 140 0.69 -12.78 -22.87
C GLU A 140 2.08 -12.84 -22.26
N SER A 141 2.57 -11.71 -21.75
CA SER A 141 3.83 -11.63 -21.02
C SER A 141 3.79 -12.50 -19.75
N LYS A 142 2.70 -12.47 -18.97
CA LYS A 142 2.57 -13.34 -17.79
C LYS A 142 2.45 -14.82 -18.15
N ALA A 143 1.71 -15.18 -19.20
CA ALA A 143 1.65 -16.56 -19.68
C ALA A 143 3.03 -17.08 -20.09
N SER A 144 3.80 -16.28 -20.82
CA SER A 144 5.18 -16.60 -21.23
C SER A 144 6.13 -16.75 -20.04
N LEU A 145 5.95 -15.92 -19.00
CA LEU A 145 6.71 -16.00 -17.76
C LEU A 145 6.42 -17.31 -17.00
N ILE A 146 5.14 -17.69 -16.90
CA ILE A 146 4.73 -18.96 -16.29
C ILE A 146 5.32 -20.14 -17.07
N GLU A 147 5.28 -20.11 -18.40
CA GLU A 147 5.86 -21.15 -19.25
C GLU A 147 7.39 -21.28 -19.04
N LYS A 148 8.10 -20.16 -18.91
CA LYS A 148 9.52 -20.14 -18.52
C LYS A 148 9.73 -20.87 -17.19
N TYR A 149 8.95 -20.55 -16.15
CA TYR A 149 9.09 -21.19 -14.85
C TYR A 149 8.76 -22.68 -14.88
N GLN A 150 7.75 -23.11 -15.65
CA GLN A 150 7.45 -24.53 -15.85
C GLN A 150 8.62 -25.28 -16.50
N LYS A 151 9.26 -24.68 -17.51
CA LYS A 151 10.51 -25.20 -18.12
C LYS A 151 11.69 -25.26 -17.14
N CYS A 152 11.58 -24.57 -16.00
CA CYS A 152 12.54 -24.59 -14.89
C CYS A 152 12.09 -25.48 -13.72
N ASN A 153 11.15 -26.41 -13.94
CA ASN A 153 10.61 -27.38 -12.97
C ASN A 153 9.70 -26.81 -11.87
N PHE A 154 9.31 -25.53 -11.93
CA PHE A 154 8.25 -25.02 -11.04
C PHE A 154 6.90 -25.57 -11.49
N SER A 155 6.19 -26.26 -10.60
CA SER A 155 4.98 -27.00 -10.96
C SER A 155 3.67 -26.34 -10.51
N LYS A 156 3.75 -25.40 -9.57
CA LYS A 156 2.60 -24.75 -8.93
C LYS A 156 2.85 -23.27 -8.74
N PHE A 157 1.82 -22.47 -9.00
CA PHE A 157 1.90 -21.02 -9.01
C PHE A 157 0.77 -20.41 -8.19
N TRP A 158 1.10 -19.35 -7.47
CA TRP A 158 0.15 -18.42 -6.87
C TRP A 158 0.16 -17.13 -7.67
N PHE A 159 -0.96 -16.43 -7.70
CA PHE A 159 -1.04 -15.07 -8.20
C PHE A 159 -1.24 -14.09 -7.06
N ALA A 160 -0.88 -12.83 -7.27
CA ALA A 160 -1.23 -11.76 -6.37
C ALA A 160 -1.69 -10.51 -7.12
N SER A 161 -2.86 -10.03 -6.72
CA SER A 161 -3.44 -8.74 -7.08
C SER A 161 -3.39 -7.81 -5.87
N ALA A 162 -3.84 -6.56 -6.03
CA ALA A 162 -4.04 -5.62 -4.93
C ALA A 162 -5.48 -5.07 -4.96
N PHE A 163 -6.11 -4.94 -3.79
CA PHE A 163 -7.43 -4.30 -3.65
C PHE A 163 -7.35 -2.87 -3.10
N LYS A 164 -6.21 -2.48 -2.52
CA LYS A 164 -5.87 -1.12 -2.08
C LYS A 164 -4.35 -0.95 -2.07
N GLY A 165 -3.87 0.30 -2.03
CA GLY A 165 -2.45 0.60 -2.20
C GLY A 165 -1.97 0.27 -3.62
N ALA A 166 -0.67 0.34 -3.88
CA ALA A 166 -0.09 0.16 -5.22
C ALA A 166 -0.58 1.16 -6.30
N THR A 167 -1.36 2.18 -5.91
CA THR A 167 -1.93 3.24 -6.75
C THR A 167 -1.27 4.59 -6.52
N GLY A 168 -0.73 4.84 -5.32
CA GLY A 168 0.02 6.04 -4.96
C GLY A 168 0.53 5.98 -3.52
N VAL A 169 1.72 6.55 -3.28
CA VAL A 169 2.43 6.49 -1.99
C VAL A 169 1.69 7.19 -0.84
N ASN A 170 0.92 8.23 -1.15
CA ASN A 170 0.14 9.05 -0.21
C ASN A 170 -1.35 9.09 -0.57
N GLN A 171 -1.83 8.09 -1.31
CA GLN A 171 -3.22 8.00 -1.73
C GLN A 171 -4.10 7.78 -0.50
N CYS A 172 -5.20 8.53 -0.36
CA CYS A 172 -6.11 8.40 0.79
C CYS A 172 -7.42 7.68 0.47
N LEU A 173 -7.85 7.69 -0.81
CA LEU A 173 -9.06 7.06 -1.31
C LEU A 173 -8.74 5.97 -2.33
N THR A 174 -9.50 4.87 -2.31
CA THR A 174 -9.27 3.72 -3.20
C THR A 174 -10.08 3.84 -4.49
N LEU A 175 -9.44 3.71 -5.64
CA LEU A 175 -10.11 3.66 -6.94
C LEU A 175 -10.49 2.22 -7.28
N ILE A 176 -11.74 1.83 -6.99
CA ILE A 176 -12.20 0.44 -7.15
C ILE A 176 -12.00 -0.08 -8.57
N GLY A 177 -12.34 0.73 -9.58
CA GLY A 177 -12.24 0.38 -11.00
C GLY A 177 -10.81 0.08 -11.44
N HIS A 178 -9.80 0.70 -10.83
CA HIS A 178 -8.39 0.39 -11.07
C HIS A 178 -8.08 -1.05 -10.64
N HIS A 179 -8.40 -1.40 -9.39
CA HIS A 179 -8.16 -2.73 -8.86
C HIS A 179 -8.99 -3.79 -9.58
N LEU A 180 -10.24 -3.49 -9.91
CA LEU A 180 -11.11 -4.41 -10.64
C LEU A 180 -10.55 -4.75 -12.03
N LYS A 181 -9.98 -3.76 -12.76
CA LYS A 181 -9.34 -4.01 -14.05
C LYS A 181 -8.17 -5.00 -13.91
N ASN A 182 -7.31 -4.81 -12.90
CA ASN A 182 -6.21 -5.74 -12.59
C ASN A 182 -6.72 -7.18 -12.35
N HIS A 183 -7.77 -7.33 -11.53
CA HIS A 183 -8.36 -8.65 -11.23
C HIS A 183 -8.94 -9.33 -12.48
N LYS A 184 -9.58 -8.57 -13.37
CA LYS A 184 -10.10 -9.11 -14.64
C LYS A 184 -8.97 -9.60 -15.56
N GLN A 185 -7.80 -8.98 -15.54
CA GLN A 185 -6.66 -9.49 -16.31
C GLN A 185 -6.06 -10.75 -15.67
N TRP A 186 -5.98 -10.81 -14.34
CA TRP A 186 -5.55 -12.02 -13.63
C TRP A 186 -6.45 -13.24 -13.92
N LEU A 187 -7.77 -13.03 -14.08
CA LEU A 187 -8.68 -14.09 -14.54
C LEU A 187 -8.26 -14.61 -15.93
N LYS A 188 -7.94 -13.73 -16.88
CA LYS A 188 -7.47 -14.13 -18.21
C LYS A 188 -6.11 -14.84 -18.17
N VAL A 189 -5.20 -14.44 -17.29
CA VAL A 189 -3.94 -15.16 -17.06
C VAL A 189 -4.20 -16.56 -16.51
N ALA A 190 -5.15 -16.70 -15.59
CA ALA A 190 -5.53 -18.02 -15.07
C ALA A 190 -6.15 -18.91 -16.16
N GLU A 191 -6.99 -18.33 -17.03
CA GLU A 191 -7.61 -19.03 -18.17
C GLU A 191 -6.59 -19.49 -19.22
N SER A 192 -5.48 -18.77 -19.40
CA SER A 192 -4.40 -19.16 -20.32
C SER A 192 -3.46 -20.22 -19.75
N CYS A 193 -3.55 -20.51 -18.45
CA CYS A 193 -2.72 -21.51 -17.79
C CYS A 193 -3.29 -22.93 -17.93
N PRO A 194 -2.43 -23.96 -18.10
CA PRO A 194 -2.84 -25.35 -17.99
C PRO A 194 -3.60 -25.66 -16.70
N ALA A 195 -4.65 -26.48 -16.80
CA ALA A 195 -5.47 -26.85 -15.65
C ALA A 195 -4.61 -27.48 -14.52
N GLY A 196 -4.84 -27.04 -13.29
CA GLY A 196 -4.23 -27.60 -12.09
C GLY A 196 -2.84 -27.06 -11.72
N ILE A 197 -2.27 -26.11 -12.46
CA ILE A 197 -0.98 -25.49 -12.06
C ILE A 197 -1.17 -24.28 -11.14
N VAL A 198 -2.31 -23.58 -11.24
CA VAL A 198 -2.64 -22.42 -10.40
C VAL A 198 -3.22 -22.90 -9.07
N ARG A 199 -2.62 -22.47 -7.96
CA ARG A 199 -3.07 -22.76 -6.59
C ARG A 199 -4.18 -21.84 -6.13
N GLY A 200 -4.06 -20.56 -6.47
CA GLY A 200 -4.99 -19.52 -6.06
C GLY A 200 -4.41 -18.13 -6.31
N ILE A 201 -5.18 -17.12 -5.91
CA ILE A 201 -4.81 -15.71 -5.98
C ILE A 201 -4.94 -15.07 -4.60
N THR A 202 -3.97 -14.24 -4.25
CA THR A 202 -3.96 -13.43 -3.03
C THR A 202 -4.32 -11.98 -3.36
N LEU A 203 -5.22 -11.38 -2.57
CA LEU A 203 -5.58 -9.98 -2.67
C LEU A 203 -4.79 -9.20 -1.63
N THR A 204 -3.72 -8.54 -2.07
CA THR A 204 -2.88 -7.72 -1.20
C THR A 204 -3.55 -6.38 -0.88
N GLY A 205 -3.29 -5.86 0.32
CA GLY A 205 -3.78 -4.56 0.77
C GLY A 205 -2.66 -3.76 1.40
N TRP A 206 -1.76 -3.25 0.56
CA TRP A 206 -0.58 -2.49 0.99
C TRP A 206 -0.99 -1.27 1.83
N GLN A 207 -0.27 -1.03 2.92
CA GLN A 207 -0.56 0.08 3.84
C GLN A 207 0.49 1.19 3.77
N ARG A 208 1.67 0.85 3.27
CA ARG A 208 2.82 1.71 3.01
C ARG A 208 3.60 1.10 1.84
N TYR A 209 4.42 1.91 1.18
CA TYR A 209 5.33 1.45 0.12
C TYR A 209 6.65 0.95 0.71
N ASP A 210 7.08 1.50 1.83
CA ASP A 210 8.19 1.01 2.64
C ASP A 210 7.98 1.40 4.12
N HIS A 211 8.90 1.04 5.01
CA HIS A 211 8.79 1.33 6.45
C HIS A 211 8.85 2.84 6.77
N PHE A 212 9.41 3.65 5.88
CA PHE A 212 9.62 5.08 6.05
C PHE A 212 8.56 5.94 5.34
N SER A 213 7.82 5.38 4.39
CA SER A 213 6.75 6.08 3.70
C SER A 213 5.55 6.32 4.62
N VAL A 214 4.77 7.36 4.32
CA VAL A 214 3.48 7.62 4.99
C VAL A 214 2.45 6.52 4.72
N LEU A 215 1.36 6.52 5.49
CA LEU A 215 0.20 5.67 5.21
C LEU A 215 -0.44 6.04 3.87
N CYS A 216 -0.70 5.02 3.04
CA CYS A 216 -1.66 5.13 1.93
C CYS A 216 -3.08 4.78 2.41
N GLU A 217 -3.96 4.31 1.52
CA GLU A 217 -5.38 4.13 1.81
C GLU A 217 -5.59 3.23 3.04
N LEU A 218 -6.40 3.72 3.98
CA LEU A 218 -6.74 2.97 5.19
C LEU A 218 -7.58 1.74 4.85
N LEU A 219 -7.43 0.66 5.62
CA LEU A 219 -8.20 -0.57 5.39
C LEU A 219 -9.72 -0.34 5.29
N PRO A 220 -10.40 0.42 6.19
CA PRO A 220 -11.83 0.68 6.07
C PRO A 220 -12.24 1.37 4.76
N VAL A 221 -11.36 2.22 4.21
CA VAL A 221 -11.59 2.91 2.94
C VAL A 221 -11.49 1.94 1.76
N GLY A 222 -10.62 0.93 1.85
CA GLY A 222 -10.43 -0.10 0.83
C GLY A 222 -11.42 -1.27 0.88
N ILE A 223 -12.31 -1.37 1.89
CA ILE A 223 -13.25 -2.49 2.04
C ILE A 223 -14.21 -2.65 0.84
N PRO A 224 -14.83 -1.59 0.29
CA PRO A 224 -15.65 -1.72 -0.91
C PRO A 224 -14.87 -2.29 -2.10
N SER A 225 -13.63 -1.86 -2.28
CA SER A 225 -12.72 -2.40 -3.32
C SER A 225 -12.44 -3.89 -3.09
N LEU A 226 -12.11 -4.29 -1.86
CA LEU A 226 -11.92 -5.69 -1.49
C LEU A 226 -13.14 -6.54 -1.84
N ALA A 227 -14.34 -6.09 -1.47
CA ALA A 227 -15.57 -6.80 -1.72
C ALA A 227 -15.84 -6.96 -3.23
N VAL A 228 -15.68 -5.90 -4.01
CA VAL A 228 -15.83 -5.93 -5.48
C VAL A 228 -14.82 -6.88 -6.11
N CYS A 229 -13.54 -6.75 -5.77
CA CYS A 229 -12.47 -7.58 -6.29
C CYS A 229 -12.67 -9.07 -5.97
N LEU A 230 -13.04 -9.38 -4.72
CA LEU A 230 -13.28 -10.76 -4.28
C LEU A 230 -14.50 -11.36 -4.98
N GLN A 231 -15.61 -10.62 -5.08
CA GLN A 231 -16.82 -11.07 -5.75
C GLN A 231 -16.60 -11.22 -7.26
N ALA A 232 -15.82 -10.34 -7.88
CA ALA A 232 -15.45 -10.48 -9.29
C ALA A 232 -14.65 -11.77 -9.53
N LEU A 233 -13.65 -12.08 -8.70
CA LEU A 233 -12.90 -13.34 -8.82
C LEU A 233 -13.79 -14.56 -8.62
N LYS A 234 -14.66 -14.54 -7.59
CA LYS A 234 -15.55 -15.66 -7.27
C LYS A 234 -16.57 -15.97 -8.38
N ASN A 235 -16.99 -14.95 -9.12
CA ASN A 235 -17.99 -15.08 -10.19
C ASN A 235 -17.36 -15.14 -11.60
N GLY A 236 -16.04 -15.17 -11.73
CA GLY A 236 -15.35 -15.16 -13.02
C GLY A 236 -15.46 -13.84 -13.78
N GLY A 237 -15.81 -12.74 -13.10
CA GLY A 237 -15.93 -11.41 -13.67
C GLY A 237 -16.85 -10.50 -12.86
N TYR A 238 -16.83 -9.21 -13.21
CA TYR A 238 -17.76 -8.22 -12.67
C TYR A 238 -19.04 -8.15 -13.50
N SER A 239 -20.17 -8.07 -12.81
CA SER A 239 -21.51 -7.95 -13.41
C SER A 239 -22.41 -7.12 -12.51
N GLU A 240 -23.59 -6.79 -13.00
CA GLU A 240 -24.60 -6.06 -12.22
C GLU A 240 -24.99 -6.80 -10.94
N LYS A 241 -25.10 -8.13 -11.00
CA LYS A 241 -25.34 -8.96 -9.83
C LYS A 241 -24.22 -8.85 -8.79
N VAL A 242 -22.96 -8.75 -9.23
CA VAL A 242 -21.81 -8.54 -8.32
C VAL A 242 -21.93 -7.19 -7.62
N ARG A 243 -22.35 -6.15 -8.33
CA ARG A 243 -22.62 -4.81 -7.77
C ARG A 243 -23.69 -4.89 -6.67
N GLU A 244 -24.86 -5.45 -7.00
CA GLU A 244 -25.99 -5.60 -6.08
C GLU A 244 -25.64 -6.44 -4.84
N ASP A 245 -24.90 -7.54 -5.03
CA ASP A 245 -24.45 -8.40 -3.93
C ASP A 245 -23.50 -7.64 -2.98
N VAL A 246 -22.59 -6.83 -3.50
CA VAL A 246 -21.66 -6.01 -2.70
C VAL A 246 -22.41 -4.90 -1.96
N GLU A 247 -23.30 -4.18 -2.64
CA GLU A 247 -24.14 -3.15 -2.03
C GLU A 247 -24.94 -3.73 -0.87
N LYS A 248 -25.57 -4.89 -1.07
CA LYS A 248 -26.31 -5.58 -0.01
C LYS A 248 -25.42 -6.05 1.13
N LEU A 249 -24.25 -6.64 0.84
CA LEU A 249 -23.34 -7.19 1.84
C LEU A 249 -22.77 -6.12 2.76
N LEU A 250 -22.41 -4.97 2.19
CA LEU A 250 -21.81 -3.86 2.91
C LEU A 250 -22.85 -2.82 3.38
N GLY A 251 -24.11 -2.99 2.97
CA GLY A 251 -25.21 -2.05 3.18
C GLY A 251 -24.93 -0.67 2.58
N LEU A 252 -24.35 -0.63 1.37
CA LEU A 252 -24.02 0.61 0.68
C LEU A 252 -25.27 1.26 0.07
N SER A 253 -25.35 2.59 0.12
CA SER A 253 -26.39 3.36 -0.58
C SER A 253 -26.25 3.27 -2.10
N HIS A 254 -25.02 3.32 -2.60
CA HIS A 254 -24.67 3.20 -4.01
C HIS A 254 -23.18 2.83 -4.13
N LEU A 255 -22.84 1.91 -5.02
CA LEU A 255 -21.48 1.55 -5.35
C LEU A 255 -21.01 2.26 -6.62
N GLU A 256 -20.14 3.25 -6.44
CA GLU A 256 -19.41 3.90 -7.54
C GLU A 256 -18.01 3.27 -7.68
N ILE A 257 -17.63 2.87 -8.89
CA ILE A 257 -16.35 2.17 -9.11
C ILE A 257 -15.36 2.97 -9.93
N ASP A 258 -15.82 3.88 -10.80
CA ASP A 258 -14.94 4.58 -11.76
C ASP A 258 -14.49 5.96 -11.26
N SER A 259 -14.92 6.36 -10.06
CA SER A 259 -14.59 7.63 -9.45
C SER A 259 -14.31 7.53 -7.96
N PHE A 260 -13.50 8.45 -7.44
CA PHE A 260 -13.38 8.70 -6.00
C PHE A 260 -14.60 9.47 -5.44
N MET A 261 -15.39 10.08 -6.32
CA MET A 261 -16.52 10.95 -5.98
C MET A 261 -17.78 10.14 -5.75
N SER A 262 -18.04 9.79 -4.49
CA SER A 262 -19.34 9.30 -4.11
C SER A 262 -19.56 9.49 -2.62
N ASP A 263 -20.77 9.94 -2.26
CA ASP A 263 -21.26 9.93 -0.88
C ASP A 263 -21.60 8.49 -0.48
N ILE A 264 -20.57 7.67 -0.38
CA ILE A 264 -20.70 6.27 -0.01
C ILE A 264 -20.98 6.23 1.48
N THR A 265 -22.20 5.83 1.82
CA THR A 265 -22.57 5.43 3.17
C THR A 265 -22.76 3.93 3.19
N GLY A 266 -22.39 3.29 4.30
CA GLY A 266 -22.43 1.85 4.46
C GLY A 266 -22.86 1.45 5.86
N THR A 267 -22.96 0.15 6.11
CA THR A 267 -23.24 -0.39 7.45
C THR A 267 -22.14 -1.33 7.95
N PHE A 268 -21.10 -1.57 7.14
CA PHE A 268 -19.97 -2.42 7.51
C PHE A 268 -19.08 -1.79 8.60
N PRO A 269 -18.34 -2.58 9.39
CA PRO A 269 -17.40 -2.06 10.38
C PRO A 269 -16.35 -1.13 9.77
N GLY A 270 -16.29 0.11 10.25
CA GLY A 270 -15.38 1.14 9.72
C GLY A 270 -15.95 2.01 8.60
N ASN A 271 -17.22 1.85 8.23
CA ASN A 271 -17.89 2.72 7.23
C ASN A 271 -17.85 4.22 7.62
N GLU A 272 -17.88 4.53 8.92
CA GLU A 272 -17.76 5.89 9.45
C GLU A 272 -16.43 6.53 8.98
N ILE A 273 -15.33 5.78 9.02
CA ILE A 273 -14.02 6.24 8.55
C ILE A 273 -14.04 6.45 7.03
N LEU A 274 -14.64 5.54 6.25
CA LEU A 274 -14.79 5.73 4.81
C LEU A 274 -15.53 7.04 4.51
N SER A 275 -16.68 7.27 5.16
CA SER A 275 -17.47 8.48 4.93
C SER A 275 -16.71 9.75 5.30
N LEU A 276 -16.08 9.79 6.49
CA LEU A 276 -15.34 10.95 6.97
C LEU A 276 -14.08 11.24 6.13
N VAL A 277 -13.34 10.20 5.72
CA VAL A 277 -12.18 10.36 4.85
C VAL A 277 -12.61 10.87 3.47
N SER A 278 -13.68 10.35 2.87
CA SER A 278 -14.23 10.86 1.61
C SER A 278 -14.66 12.33 1.74
N GLN A 279 -15.35 12.69 2.84
CA GLN A 279 -15.72 14.08 3.12
C GLN A 279 -14.51 15.02 3.21
N ILE A 280 -13.47 14.62 3.93
CA ILE A 280 -12.26 15.44 4.09
C ILE A 280 -11.47 15.53 2.79
N ALA A 281 -11.09 14.38 2.24
CA ALA A 281 -10.17 14.29 1.12
C ALA A 281 -10.73 14.92 -0.16
N PHE A 282 -12.02 14.73 -0.42
CA PHE A 282 -12.62 15.14 -1.67
C PHE A 282 -13.34 16.50 -1.58
N TYR A 283 -14.21 16.69 -0.58
CA TYR A 283 -15.10 17.86 -0.54
C TYR A 283 -14.52 19.03 0.24
N LEU A 284 -13.85 18.75 1.36
CA LEU A 284 -13.38 19.81 2.25
C LEU A 284 -12.06 20.43 1.81
N LYS A 285 -11.11 19.63 1.29
CA LYS A 285 -9.84 20.14 0.77
C LYS A 285 -10.06 21.15 -0.35
N SER A 286 -10.87 20.79 -1.34
CA SER A 286 -11.24 21.67 -2.46
C SER A 286 -11.96 22.95 -2.01
N SER A 287 -12.79 22.87 -0.96
CA SER A 287 -13.47 24.05 -0.39
C SER A 287 -12.50 25.07 0.20
N ILE A 288 -11.34 24.65 0.70
CA ILE A 288 -10.32 25.57 1.22
C ILE A 288 -9.63 26.30 0.08
N ASP A 289 -9.24 25.60 -0.99
CA ASP A 289 -8.61 26.25 -2.13
C ASP A 289 -9.61 27.21 -2.81
N GLU A 290 -10.88 26.85 -2.88
CA GLU A 290 -11.92 27.75 -3.37
C GLU A 290 -12.04 29.02 -2.53
N LEU A 291 -12.00 28.91 -1.20
CA LEU A 291 -12.07 30.06 -0.31
C LEU A 291 -10.77 30.90 -0.31
N LEU A 292 -9.61 30.27 -0.29
CA LEU A 292 -8.33 30.95 -0.05
C LEU A 292 -7.66 31.41 -1.34
N GLU A 293 -7.85 30.69 -2.44
CA GLU A 293 -7.15 30.92 -3.71
C GLU A 293 -8.07 31.44 -4.81
N ASN A 294 -9.35 31.02 -4.83
CA ASN A 294 -10.27 31.42 -5.91
C ASN A 294 -11.25 32.53 -5.49
N ASN A 295 -11.47 32.74 -4.19
CA ASN A 295 -12.34 33.81 -3.72
C ASN A 295 -11.69 35.18 -3.96
N ARG A 296 -12.28 35.95 -4.88
CA ARG A 296 -11.81 37.31 -5.24
C ARG A 296 -11.67 38.27 -4.05
N TYR A 297 -12.49 38.11 -3.00
CA TYR A 297 -12.44 38.98 -1.84
C TYR A 297 -11.22 38.66 -0.98
N VAL A 298 -10.90 37.38 -0.82
CA VAL A 298 -9.69 36.94 -0.12
C VAL A 298 -8.45 37.32 -0.93
N THR A 299 -8.40 36.98 -2.21
CA THR A 299 -7.21 37.26 -3.03
C THR A 299 -7.00 38.74 -3.36
N GLY A 300 -8.06 39.53 -3.44
CA GLY A 300 -7.98 40.96 -3.73
C GLY A 300 -7.82 41.86 -2.50
N TRP A 301 -8.52 41.57 -1.40
CA TRP A 301 -8.62 42.46 -0.23
C TRP A 301 -8.14 41.84 1.08
N PHE A 302 -7.74 40.57 1.06
CA PHE A 302 -7.14 39.90 2.21
C PHE A 302 -5.96 38.98 1.83
N SER A 303 -5.23 39.39 0.78
CA SER A 303 -4.07 38.66 0.25
C SER A 303 -2.91 38.61 1.25
N PRO A 304 -1.84 37.82 1.00
CA PRO A 304 -0.65 37.81 1.85
C PRO A 304 -0.04 39.20 2.13
N TYR A 305 -0.18 40.15 1.18
CA TYR A 305 0.27 41.54 1.37
C TYR A 305 -0.50 42.26 2.49
N HIS A 306 -1.82 42.05 2.55
CA HIS A 306 -2.75 42.64 3.50
C HIS A 306 -2.59 42.02 4.88
N ARG A 307 -2.61 40.67 4.93
CA ARG A 307 -2.43 39.86 6.14
C ARG A 307 -1.14 40.21 6.88
N LYS A 308 0.00 40.28 6.18
CA LYS A 308 1.30 40.67 6.75
C LYS A 308 1.29 42.05 7.41
N ARG A 309 0.44 42.96 6.93
CA ARG A 309 0.31 44.33 7.44
C ARG A 309 -0.89 44.51 8.36
N LYS A 310 -1.66 43.45 8.60
CA LYS A 310 -2.89 43.44 9.38
C LYS A 310 -3.89 44.51 8.94
N LYS A 311 -3.88 44.83 7.64
CA LYS A 311 -4.81 45.78 7.03
C LYS A 311 -5.93 45.02 6.35
N ILE A 312 -7.15 45.48 6.53
CA ILE A 312 -8.32 44.92 5.85
C ILE A 312 -9.32 46.01 5.50
N HIS A 313 -10.04 45.82 4.39
CA HIS A 313 -11.13 46.70 4.00
C HIS A 313 -12.42 46.32 4.75
N PRO A 314 -12.97 47.17 5.65
CA PRO A 314 -14.06 46.79 6.55
C PRO A 314 -15.35 46.33 5.86
N ILE A 315 -15.64 46.80 4.65
CA ILE A 315 -16.81 46.34 3.88
C ILE A 315 -16.56 44.97 3.24
N MET A 316 -15.34 44.72 2.74
CA MET A 316 -15.05 43.52 1.95
C MET A 316 -15.02 42.25 2.80
N ILE A 317 -14.74 42.38 4.10
CA ILE A 317 -14.73 41.25 5.06
C ILE A 317 -16.06 40.48 5.10
N HIS A 318 -17.19 41.20 5.02
CA HIS A 318 -18.52 40.61 5.14
C HIS A 318 -18.84 39.61 4.02
N HIS A 319 -18.08 39.66 2.91
CA HIS A 319 -18.26 38.74 1.79
C HIS A 319 -17.58 37.38 1.96
N PHE A 320 -16.66 37.21 2.91
CA PHE A 320 -15.94 35.93 3.07
C PHE A 320 -15.77 35.45 4.52
N GLN A 321 -15.83 36.36 5.52
CA GLN A 321 -15.65 35.98 6.93
C GLN A 321 -16.63 34.91 7.41
N PRO A 322 -17.95 34.99 7.13
CA PRO A 322 -18.89 33.97 7.57
C PRO A 322 -18.56 32.59 6.99
N ASP A 323 -18.12 32.55 5.74
CA ASP A 323 -17.76 31.31 5.05
C ASP A 323 -16.46 30.73 5.63
N ALA A 324 -15.47 31.57 5.93
CA ALA A 324 -14.22 31.15 6.56
C ALA A 324 -14.44 30.54 7.95
N ILE A 325 -15.24 31.20 8.80
CA ILE A 325 -15.56 30.70 10.15
C ILE A 325 -16.40 29.43 10.08
N ARG A 326 -17.39 29.36 9.17
CA ARG A 326 -18.21 28.17 8.98
C ARG A 326 -17.37 26.98 8.51
N LEU A 327 -16.47 27.21 7.55
CA LEU A 327 -15.60 26.18 7.01
C LEU A 327 -14.64 25.68 8.09
N LEU A 328 -14.06 26.59 8.89
CA LEU A 328 -13.16 26.23 9.99
C LEU A 328 -13.88 25.36 11.03
N THR A 329 -15.07 25.79 11.47
CA THR A 329 -15.90 25.03 12.42
C THR A 329 -16.21 23.63 11.89
N LYS A 330 -16.60 23.53 10.61
CA LYS A 330 -16.91 22.25 9.96
C LYS A 330 -15.68 21.32 9.92
N TRP A 331 -14.50 21.85 9.59
CA TRP A 331 -13.26 21.09 9.59
C TRP A 331 -12.90 20.57 10.99
N THR A 332 -13.00 21.43 12.01
CA THR A 332 -12.70 21.04 13.40
C THR A 332 -13.58 19.89 13.86
N VAL A 333 -14.90 19.99 13.67
CA VAL A 333 -15.85 18.93 14.06
C VAL A 333 -15.56 17.61 13.33
N LEU A 334 -15.40 17.64 12.00
CA LEU A 334 -15.13 16.42 11.23
C LEU A 334 -13.77 15.80 11.56
N THR A 335 -12.78 16.61 11.93
CA THR A 335 -11.47 16.12 12.38
C THR A 335 -11.59 15.38 13.71
N GLU A 336 -12.34 15.92 14.67
CA GLU A 336 -12.58 15.29 15.98
C GLU A 336 -13.37 13.98 15.84
N GLU A 337 -14.40 13.98 14.99
CA GLU A 337 -15.18 12.78 14.65
C GLU A 337 -14.30 11.71 14.01
N LEU A 338 -13.47 12.08 13.03
CA LEU A 338 -12.58 11.15 12.36
C LEU A 338 -11.54 10.56 13.32
N GLN A 339 -10.91 11.40 14.16
CA GLN A 339 -9.97 10.93 15.17
C GLN A 339 -10.63 9.93 16.13
N THR A 340 -11.87 10.23 16.54
CA THR A 340 -12.65 9.34 17.42
C THR A 340 -12.95 8.01 16.73
N ALA A 341 -13.36 8.04 15.46
CA ALA A 341 -13.63 6.84 14.67
C ALA A 341 -12.36 6.00 14.45
N MET A 342 -11.25 6.64 14.08
CA MET A 342 -9.97 5.97 13.82
C MET A 342 -9.38 5.33 15.08
N LYS A 343 -9.47 5.97 16.25
CA LYS A 343 -9.00 5.41 17.53
C LYS A 343 -9.72 4.12 17.94
N LYS A 344 -10.86 3.79 17.34
CA LYS A 344 -11.55 2.50 17.54
C LYS A 344 -10.83 1.33 16.85
N ILE A 345 -10.00 1.60 15.83
CA ILE A 345 -9.42 0.57 14.93
C ILE A 345 -7.89 0.63 14.90
N PHE A 346 -7.33 1.83 14.99
CA PHE A 346 -5.89 2.07 14.82
C PHE A 346 -5.23 2.53 16.12
N TYR A 347 -3.94 2.22 16.25
CA TYR A 347 -3.09 2.79 17.29
C TYR A 347 -3.01 4.32 17.15
N THR A 348 -2.90 5.01 18.28
CA THR A 348 -2.81 6.48 18.34
C THR A 348 -1.78 7.05 17.38
N THR A 349 -0.60 6.44 17.25
CA THR A 349 0.46 6.91 16.34
C THR A 349 0.04 6.90 14.87
N ALA A 350 -0.73 5.91 14.43
CA ALA A 350 -1.25 5.86 13.06
C ALA A 350 -2.36 6.90 12.84
N VAL A 351 -3.13 7.21 13.89
CA VAL A 351 -4.14 8.29 13.84
C VAL A 351 -3.46 9.65 13.74
N GLU A 352 -2.46 9.90 14.58
CA GLU A 352 -1.68 11.15 14.58
C GLU A 352 -1.05 11.39 13.22
N GLU A 353 -0.29 10.40 12.70
CA GLU A 353 0.33 10.49 11.38
C GLU A 353 -0.68 10.79 10.28
N TRP A 354 -1.79 10.04 10.23
CA TRP A 354 -2.77 10.24 9.16
C TRP A 354 -3.38 11.64 9.19
N ILE A 355 -3.68 12.16 10.39
CA ILE A 355 -4.22 13.52 10.59
C ILE A 355 -3.17 14.57 10.22
N GLU A 356 -1.92 14.39 10.63
CA GLU A 356 -0.82 15.30 10.30
C GLU A 356 -0.57 15.39 8.79
N GLU A 357 -0.65 14.27 8.07
CA GLU A 357 -0.42 14.26 6.63
C GLU A 357 -1.64 14.74 5.83
N ASN A 358 -2.84 14.32 6.22
CA ASN A 358 -4.03 14.49 5.37
C ASN A 358 -4.95 15.64 5.78
N VAL A 359 -4.87 16.14 7.02
CA VAL A 359 -5.81 17.13 7.56
C VAL A 359 -5.09 18.42 7.94
N GLN A 360 -4.01 18.32 8.72
CA GLN A 360 -3.33 19.48 9.28
C GLN A 360 -2.88 20.53 8.26
N PRO A 361 -2.32 20.19 7.08
CA PRO A 361 -1.84 21.21 6.14
C PRO A 361 -2.95 22.15 5.68
N SER A 362 -4.14 21.60 5.40
CA SER A 362 -5.31 22.36 5.00
C SER A 362 -5.91 23.13 6.19
N LEU A 363 -6.06 22.47 7.34
CA LEU A 363 -6.63 23.09 8.54
C LEU A 363 -5.79 24.27 9.04
N GLN A 364 -4.46 24.16 9.06
CA GLN A 364 -3.55 25.22 9.48
C GLN A 364 -3.60 26.43 8.53
N ARG A 365 -3.71 26.22 7.21
CA ARG A 365 -3.89 27.31 6.24
C ARG A 365 -5.17 28.09 6.51
N LEU A 366 -6.27 27.38 6.78
CA LEU A 366 -7.57 27.99 7.08
C LEU A 366 -7.54 28.72 8.42
N GLN A 367 -7.06 28.06 9.48
CA GLN A 367 -6.93 28.62 10.82
C GLN A 367 -6.07 29.89 10.80
N GLY A 368 -4.88 29.85 10.19
CA GLY A 368 -4.01 31.03 10.10
C GLY A 368 -4.64 32.19 9.32
N THR A 369 -5.51 31.91 8.34
CA THR A 369 -6.25 32.96 7.64
C THR A 369 -7.32 33.59 8.55
N VAL A 370 -8.03 32.78 9.33
CA VAL A 370 -9.03 33.27 10.30
C VAL A 370 -8.35 34.04 11.45
N ASP A 371 -7.18 33.61 11.91
CA ASP A 371 -6.42 34.30 12.96
C ASP A 371 -5.93 35.68 12.50
N ASP A 372 -5.37 35.76 11.28
CA ASP A 372 -4.99 37.03 10.67
C ASP A 372 -6.20 37.95 10.51
N LEU A 373 -7.37 37.37 10.22
CA LEU A 373 -8.60 38.12 10.04
C LEU A 373 -9.04 38.76 11.36
N ASN A 374 -9.05 37.96 12.42
CA ASN A 374 -9.38 38.42 13.77
C ASN A 374 -8.41 39.52 14.23
N CYS A 375 -7.11 39.36 13.94
CA CYS A 375 -6.10 40.38 14.23
C CYS A 375 -6.38 41.69 13.47
N ALA A 376 -6.67 41.62 12.17
CA ALA A 376 -6.92 42.80 11.35
C ALA A 376 -8.22 43.52 11.75
N VAL A 377 -9.27 42.78 12.15
CA VAL A 377 -10.52 43.35 12.68
C VAL A 377 -10.29 44.04 14.03
N HIS A 378 -9.47 43.45 14.90
CA HIS A 378 -9.11 44.07 16.17
C HIS A 378 -8.32 45.38 15.95
N GLU A 379 -7.45 45.47 14.93
CA GLU A 379 -6.72 46.71 14.63
C GLU A 379 -7.60 47.81 13.99
N LEU A 380 -8.80 47.47 13.52
CA LEU A 380 -9.81 48.45 13.07
C LEU A 380 -10.67 49.01 14.20
N SER A 381 -10.72 48.31 15.33
CA SER A 381 -11.46 48.71 16.54
C SER A 381 -10.59 49.62 17.41
#